data_AF-A0A8I1T8M1-F1
#
_entry.id   AF-A0A8I1T8M1-F1
#
_cell.length_a   1.000
_cell.length_b   1.000
_cell.length_c   1.000
_cell.angle_alpha   90.00
_cell.angle_beta   90.00
_cell.angle_gamma   90.00
#
_symmetry.space_group_name_H-M   'P 1'
#
loop_
_entity.id
_entity.type
_entity.pdbx_description
1 polymer ?
#
loop_
_entity_poly.entity_id
_entity_poly.type
_entity_poly.pdbx_seq_one_letter_code
_entity_poly.pdbx_strand_id
1 'polypeptide(L)'
;MMKSAGIVAFALVCPLALWAQTPVQPSHGRNFSHLQVIDIANGPNAIDIDGDGRKDLVFNAHRSNFNAHDFEHITFYMQDHVEAGETDGTVQEKSMWNVVPFFNKKIPEYVAFDTIEGADCWLRDMVLLRNPEGSVTVITADRALGTSYADKARMTFSIYRVAHNTDGVPGSPPVYFQRVDQFQSRNLYCDANYAIAAELGVKFRHPLEDNGIDH
;
A
#
# COMPACT_ATOMS: atom_id res chain seq x y z
N MET A 1 -40.39 -35.92 -55.56
CA MET A 1 -39.38 -36.58 -54.69
C MET A 1 -38.43 -35.51 -54.16
N MET A 2 -38.60 -35.18 -52.87
CA MET A 2 -37.92 -34.07 -52.18
C MET A 2 -36.44 -34.40 -51.94
N LYS A 3 -35.56 -33.45 -52.27
CA LYS A 3 -34.14 -33.47 -51.90
C LYS A 3 -34.02 -32.92 -50.47
N SER A 4 -33.52 -33.74 -49.56
CA SER A 4 -33.24 -33.37 -48.18
C SER A 4 -32.01 -32.45 -48.13
N ALA A 5 -32.17 -31.24 -47.58
CA ALA A 5 -31.09 -30.31 -47.32
C ALA A 5 -30.54 -30.57 -45.92
N GLY A 6 -29.27 -30.99 -45.83
CA GLY A 6 -28.56 -31.14 -44.55
C GLY A 6 -28.20 -29.79 -43.97
N ILE A 7 -28.76 -29.46 -42.80
CA ILE A 7 -28.36 -28.31 -42.00
C ILE A 7 -27.12 -28.71 -41.19
N VAL A 8 -25.98 -28.07 -41.49
CA VAL A 8 -24.78 -28.15 -40.65
C VAL A 8 -24.92 -27.09 -39.56
N ALA A 9 -25.23 -27.52 -38.34
CA ALA A 9 -25.23 -26.65 -37.17
C ALA A 9 -23.79 -26.41 -36.71
N PHE A 10 -23.26 -25.20 -36.91
CA PHE A 10 -22.03 -24.75 -36.28
C PHE A 10 -22.33 -24.42 -34.81
N ALA A 11 -21.87 -25.28 -33.90
CA ALA A 11 -21.87 -24.97 -32.48
C ALA A 11 -20.84 -23.86 -32.22
N LEU A 12 -21.33 -22.64 -31.94
CA LEU A 12 -20.55 -21.54 -31.38
C LEU A 12 -20.14 -21.93 -29.95
N VAL A 13 -18.94 -22.49 -29.82
CA VAL A 13 -18.32 -22.69 -28.50
C VAL A 13 -17.84 -21.32 -28.04
N CYS A 14 -18.64 -20.67 -27.21
CA CYS A 14 -18.24 -19.46 -26.49
C CYS A 14 -17.17 -19.89 -25.46
N PRO A 15 -15.90 -19.46 -25.58
CA PRO A 15 -14.93 -19.76 -24.55
C PRO A 15 -15.32 -18.95 -23.33
N LEU A 16 -15.97 -19.61 -22.36
CA LEU A 16 -16.04 -19.11 -21.00
C LEU A 16 -14.59 -18.93 -20.55
N ALA A 17 -14.13 -17.68 -20.54
CA ALA A 17 -12.90 -17.31 -19.87
C ALA A 17 -13.09 -17.69 -18.40
N LEU A 18 -12.61 -18.89 -18.02
CA LEU A 18 -12.39 -19.20 -16.62
C LEU A 18 -11.32 -18.22 -16.15
N TRP A 19 -11.75 -17.22 -15.38
CA TRP A 19 -10.83 -16.48 -14.55
C TRP A 19 -10.24 -17.51 -13.60
N ALA A 20 -9.02 -17.95 -13.88
CA ALA A 20 -8.24 -18.68 -12.91
C ALA A 20 -8.02 -17.71 -11.74
N GLN A 21 -8.86 -17.84 -10.71
CA GLN A 21 -8.55 -17.29 -9.40
C GLN A 21 -7.26 -17.98 -8.99
N THR A 22 -6.14 -17.25 -9.02
CA THR A 22 -4.89 -17.75 -8.45
C THR A 22 -5.20 -18.23 -7.04
N PRO A 23 -4.91 -19.49 -6.70
CA PRO A 23 -5.21 -20.01 -5.37
C PRO A 23 -4.50 -19.14 -4.35
N VAL A 24 -5.28 -18.47 -3.49
CA VAL A 24 -4.78 -17.73 -2.34
C VAL A 24 -4.08 -18.75 -1.45
N GLN A 25 -2.74 -18.76 -1.47
CA GLN A 25 -1.98 -19.62 -0.56
C GLN A 25 -2.34 -19.28 0.90
N PRO A 26 -2.66 -20.27 1.74
CA PRO A 26 -2.94 -20.04 3.15
C PRO A 26 -1.73 -19.45 3.87
N SER A 27 -2.00 -18.44 4.72
CA SER A 27 -1.06 -17.49 5.31
C SER A 27 -0.24 -18.02 6.48
N HIS A 28 0.45 -19.15 6.33
CA HIS A 28 1.27 -19.73 7.41
C HIS A 28 2.60 -19.00 7.71
N GLY A 29 2.84 -17.79 7.17
CA GLY A 29 4.11 -17.07 7.34
C GLY A 29 4.04 -15.56 7.55
N ARG A 30 2.85 -14.96 7.71
CA ARG A 30 2.69 -13.50 7.79
C ARG A 30 2.49 -13.07 9.23
N ASN A 31 3.60 -12.98 9.97
CA ASN A 31 3.62 -12.46 11.33
C ASN A 31 4.76 -11.45 11.49
N PHE A 32 4.40 -10.23 11.84
CA PHE A 32 5.30 -9.09 11.96
C PHE A 32 5.50 -8.63 13.41
N SER A 33 5.15 -9.47 14.38
CA SER A 33 5.29 -9.16 15.82
C SER A 33 6.73 -8.93 16.30
N HIS A 34 7.70 -9.26 15.46
CA HIS A 34 9.13 -9.06 15.69
C HIS A 34 9.66 -7.76 15.07
N LEU A 35 8.87 -7.08 14.23
CA LEU A 35 9.27 -5.82 13.60
C LEU A 35 8.83 -4.62 14.45
N GLN A 36 9.60 -3.55 14.36
CA GLN A 36 9.30 -2.30 15.05
C GLN A 36 8.39 -1.43 14.18
N VAL A 37 7.28 -0.96 14.75
CA VAL A 37 6.43 0.07 14.14
C VAL A 37 7.17 1.42 14.16
N ILE A 38 7.10 2.14 13.04
CA ILE A 38 7.60 3.50 12.90
C ILE A 38 6.40 4.43 12.92
N ASP A 39 6.33 5.28 13.95
CA ASP A 39 5.28 6.28 14.07
C ASP A 39 5.53 7.40 13.05
N ILE A 40 4.47 7.85 12.38
CA ILE A 40 4.49 9.02 11.48
C ILE A 40 3.79 10.17 12.19
N ALA A 41 4.53 11.20 12.58
CA ALA A 41 3.96 12.40 13.15
C ALA A 41 3.39 13.32 12.05
N ASN A 42 2.43 14.17 12.40
CA ASN A 42 1.99 15.24 11.51
C ASN A 42 3.18 16.17 11.17
N GLY A 43 3.30 16.55 9.90
CA GLY A 43 4.42 17.31 9.36
C GLY A 43 5.55 16.43 8.77
N PRO A 44 6.78 16.97 8.67
CA PRO A 44 7.92 16.25 8.11
C PRO A 44 8.50 15.23 9.08
N ASN A 45 8.77 14.01 8.59
CA ASN A 45 9.41 12.92 9.31
C ASN A 45 10.68 12.49 8.57
N ALA A 46 11.78 12.37 9.31
CA ALA A 46 13.06 11.89 8.80
C ALA A 46 13.17 10.37 8.99
N ILE A 47 12.84 9.59 7.95
CA ILE A 47 12.78 8.12 7.98
C ILE A 47 13.73 7.59 6.93
N ASP A 48 14.59 6.64 7.30
CA ASP A 48 15.43 5.91 6.33
C ASP A 48 14.55 4.84 5.67
N ILE A 49 14.12 5.03 4.43
CA ILE A 49 13.09 4.21 3.78
C ILE A 49 13.71 2.94 3.20
N ASP A 50 14.90 3.00 2.61
CA ASP A 50 15.56 1.87 1.96
C ASP A 50 16.61 1.17 2.84
N GLY A 51 16.99 1.76 3.97
CA GLY A 51 17.95 1.19 4.91
C GLY A 51 19.41 1.53 4.58
N ASP A 52 19.66 2.54 3.74
CA ASP A 52 21.01 2.93 3.32
C ASP A 52 21.77 3.77 4.38
N GLY A 53 21.12 4.10 5.50
CA GLY A 53 21.67 4.88 6.60
C GLY A 53 21.43 6.39 6.46
N ARG A 54 20.89 6.87 5.34
CA ARG A 54 20.48 8.26 5.12
C ARG A 54 19.00 8.43 5.45
N LYS A 55 18.59 9.67 5.70
CA LYS A 55 17.20 9.97 6.06
C LYS A 55 16.48 10.52 4.86
N ASP A 56 15.36 9.88 4.55
CA ASP A 56 14.39 10.32 3.57
C ASP A 56 13.28 11.13 4.24
N LEU A 57 12.47 11.79 3.43
CA LEU A 57 11.36 12.61 3.91
C LEU A 57 10.05 11.85 3.74
N VAL A 58 9.35 11.65 4.85
CA VAL A 58 7.93 11.28 4.86
C VAL A 58 7.15 12.47 5.40
N PHE A 59 6.27 13.03 4.58
CA PHE A 59 5.45 14.17 5.00
C PHE A 59 4.03 13.68 5.24
N ASN A 60 3.53 13.88 6.46
CA ASN A 60 2.13 13.64 6.77
C ASN A 60 1.42 14.99 6.93
N ALA A 61 0.25 15.12 6.31
CA ALA A 61 -0.60 16.29 6.44
C ALA A 61 -2.04 15.88 6.67
N HIS A 62 -2.70 16.62 7.55
CA HIS A 62 -4.12 16.47 7.76
C HIS A 62 -4.90 17.15 6.62
N ARG A 63 -5.81 16.43 5.98
CA ARG A 63 -6.70 16.95 4.95
C ARG A 63 -8.14 16.94 5.44
N SER A 64 -8.52 18.03 6.12
CA SER A 64 -9.92 18.26 6.44
C SER A 64 -10.73 18.52 5.17
N ASN A 65 -11.93 17.96 5.11
CA ASN A 65 -12.93 18.23 4.08
C ASN A 65 -14.15 18.99 4.63
N PHE A 66 -14.05 19.51 5.87
CA PHE A 66 -15.13 20.17 6.62
C PHE A 66 -16.41 19.32 6.84
N ASN A 67 -16.28 17.98 6.90
CA ASN A 67 -17.30 17.08 7.44
C ASN A 67 -16.70 16.25 8.60
N ALA A 68 -17.46 15.30 9.15
CA ALA A 68 -17.03 14.48 10.30
C ALA A 68 -16.03 13.36 9.94
N HIS A 69 -15.39 13.45 8.78
CA HIS A 69 -14.48 12.44 8.25
C HIS A 69 -13.18 13.10 7.84
N ASP A 70 -12.12 12.76 8.56
CA ASP A 70 -10.78 13.26 8.32
C ASP A 70 -9.97 12.26 7.49
N PHE A 71 -8.90 12.74 6.87
CA PHE A 71 -8.02 11.93 6.03
C PHE A 71 -6.61 12.45 6.22
N GLU A 72 -5.68 11.59 6.57
CA GLU A 72 -4.26 11.90 6.55
C GLU A 72 -3.74 11.66 5.13
N HIS A 73 -2.96 12.62 4.64
CA HIS A 73 -2.34 12.61 3.32
C HIS A 73 -0.83 12.46 3.50
N ILE A 74 -0.32 11.28 3.15
CA ILE A 74 1.06 10.90 3.43
C ILE A 74 1.83 10.74 2.12
N THR A 75 2.89 11.52 1.97
CA THR A 75 3.80 11.48 0.82
C THR A 75 5.20 11.07 1.24
N PHE A 76 5.90 10.38 0.34
CA PHE A 76 7.22 9.82 0.57
C PHE A 76 8.19 10.37 -0.47
N TYR A 77 9.37 10.78 -0.04
CA TYR A 77 10.41 11.32 -0.90
C TYR A 77 11.77 10.79 -0.50
N MET A 78 12.53 10.29 -1.46
CA MET A 78 13.91 9.85 -1.27
C MET A 78 14.87 10.77 -2.01
N GLN A 79 16.04 10.99 -1.45
CA GLN A 79 17.05 11.86 -2.05
C GLN A 79 18.08 11.01 -2.80
N ASP A 80 18.16 11.17 -4.13
CA ASP A 80 19.27 10.64 -4.90
C ASP A 80 20.50 11.52 -4.66
N HIS A 81 21.62 10.89 -4.31
CA HIS A 81 22.93 11.52 -4.31
C HIS A 81 23.60 11.18 -5.64
N VAL A 82 23.52 12.11 -6.59
CA VAL A 82 24.28 12.01 -7.83
C VAL A 82 25.71 12.44 -7.52
N GLU A 83 26.70 11.68 -8.01
CA GLU A 83 28.10 12.12 -7.97
C GLU A 83 28.20 13.56 -8.49
N ALA A 84 28.96 14.40 -7.79
CA ALA A 84 29.12 15.78 -8.17
C ALA A 84 29.67 15.86 -9.60
N GLY A 85 28.89 16.43 -10.51
CA GLY A 85 29.40 16.84 -11.81
C GLY A 85 30.27 18.10 -11.62
N GLU A 86 31.47 18.12 -12.18
CA GLU A 86 32.28 19.33 -12.28
C GLU A 86 31.45 20.43 -12.96
N THR A 87 30.96 21.37 -12.17
CA THR A 87 30.35 22.61 -12.66
C THR A 87 31.09 23.77 -12.01
N ASP A 88 31.92 24.41 -12.82
CA ASP A 88 32.53 25.72 -12.56
C ASP A 88 33.29 25.88 -11.22
N GLY A 89 34.07 24.87 -10.83
CA GLY A 89 34.94 24.94 -9.65
C GLY A 89 34.22 24.94 -8.29
N THR A 90 32.89 24.82 -8.27
CA THR A 90 32.10 24.59 -7.06
C THR A 90 31.52 23.17 -7.10
N VAL A 91 32.02 22.29 -6.24
CA VAL A 91 31.41 20.96 -6.04
C VAL A 91 30.06 21.17 -5.34
N GLN A 92 28.98 21.31 -6.10
CA GLN A 92 27.63 21.12 -5.57
C GLN A 92 27.27 19.65 -5.77
N GLU A 93 27.10 18.91 -4.68
CA GLU A 93 26.39 17.63 -4.73
C GLU A 93 25.01 17.89 -5.32
N LYS A 94 24.78 17.39 -6.55
CA LYS A 94 23.49 17.52 -7.20
C LYS A 94 22.57 16.48 -6.57
N SER A 95 21.95 16.86 -5.46
CA SER A 95 20.92 16.04 -4.85
C SER A 95 19.57 16.30 -5.53
N MET A 96 18.82 15.24 -5.82
CA MET A 96 17.48 15.34 -6.39
C MET A 96 16.50 14.61 -5.49
N TRP A 97 15.38 15.25 -5.17
CA TRP A 97 14.28 14.61 -4.44
C TRP A 97 13.38 13.87 -5.43
N ASN A 98 13.22 12.57 -5.20
CA ASN A 98 12.30 11.72 -5.93
C ASN A 98 11.08 11.44 -5.08
N VAL A 99 9.89 11.57 -5.65
CA VAL A 99 8.69 11.01 -5.01
C VAL A 99 8.78 9.48 -5.05
N VAL A 100 8.37 8.83 -3.96
CA VAL A 100 8.26 7.38 -3.83
C VAL A 100 6.77 6.99 -3.86
N PRO A 101 6.20 6.69 -5.03
CA PRO A 101 4.78 6.38 -5.17
C PRO A 101 4.47 4.92 -4.83
N PHE A 102 3.20 4.63 -4.54
CA PHE A 102 2.67 3.26 -4.53
C PHE A 102 2.37 2.84 -5.97
N PHE A 103 3.38 2.28 -6.64
CA PHE A 103 3.35 2.12 -8.08
C PHE A 103 2.61 0.86 -8.54
N ASN A 104 1.71 1.04 -9.50
CA ASN A 104 1.06 -0.04 -10.24
C ASN A 104 0.88 0.39 -11.70
N LYS A 105 1.50 -0.33 -12.64
CA LYS A 105 1.46 -0.04 -14.08
C LYS A 105 0.05 0.01 -14.72
N LYS A 106 -0.99 -0.45 -14.01
CA LYS A 106 -2.36 -0.62 -14.54
C LYS A 106 -3.35 0.47 -14.13
N ILE A 107 -3.01 1.35 -13.19
CA ILE A 107 -3.96 2.29 -12.56
C ILE A 107 -3.26 3.66 -12.45
N PRO A 108 -3.98 4.80 -12.54
CA PRO A 108 -3.42 6.09 -12.15
C PRO A 108 -2.61 5.98 -10.86
N GLU A 109 -1.39 6.48 -10.91
CA GLU A 109 -0.40 6.36 -9.85
C GLU A 109 -0.84 7.09 -8.58
N TYR A 110 -0.86 6.38 -7.45
CA TYR A 110 -1.06 7.02 -6.15
C TYR A 110 0.29 7.56 -5.68
N VAL A 111 0.47 8.86 -5.93
CA VAL A 111 1.65 9.64 -5.56
C VAL A 111 1.71 9.87 -4.03
N ALA A 112 0.59 9.66 -3.35
CA ALA A 112 0.41 9.74 -1.91
C ALA A 112 -0.44 8.58 -1.41
N PHE A 113 -0.40 8.33 -0.10
CA PHE A 113 -1.34 7.46 0.59
C PHE A 113 -2.32 8.30 1.39
N ASP A 114 -3.61 8.16 1.08
CA ASP A 114 -4.69 8.73 1.87
C ASP A 114 -5.25 7.65 2.82
N THR A 115 -5.33 7.95 4.11
CA THR A 115 -6.17 7.16 5.03
C THR A 115 -7.64 7.38 4.70
N ILE A 116 -8.55 6.56 5.23
CA ILE A 116 -9.99 6.82 5.13
C ILE A 116 -10.58 6.61 6.51
N GLU A 117 -10.98 7.69 7.17
CA GLU A 117 -11.44 7.68 8.55
C GLU A 117 -12.94 7.98 8.65
N GLY A 118 -13.63 7.16 9.45
CA GLY A 118 -15.00 7.39 9.86
C GLY A 118 -15.08 7.92 11.28
N ALA A 119 -16.31 8.23 11.71
CA ALA A 119 -16.56 8.51 13.13
C ALA A 119 -16.23 7.32 14.05
N ASP A 120 -16.31 6.11 13.50
CA ASP A 120 -16.26 4.85 14.25
C ASP A 120 -15.03 4.00 13.94
N CYS A 121 -14.62 3.88 12.67
CA CYS A 121 -13.52 3.00 12.29
C CYS A 121 -12.75 3.55 11.10
N TRP A 122 -11.47 3.21 11.01
CA TRP A 122 -10.63 3.52 9.86
C TRP A 122 -10.83 2.45 8.78
N LEU A 123 -11.38 2.86 7.63
CA LEU A 123 -11.60 1.97 6.48
C LEU A 123 -10.31 1.64 5.75
N ARG A 124 -9.35 2.57 5.81
CA ARG A 124 -8.06 2.46 5.15
C ARG A 124 -6.99 3.10 6.00
N ASP A 125 -5.92 2.33 6.25
CA ASP A 125 -4.73 2.83 6.90
C ASP A 125 -3.48 2.07 6.45
N MET A 126 -2.31 2.54 6.88
CA MET A 126 -1.05 1.84 6.74
C MET A 126 -0.20 1.89 8.00
N VAL A 127 0.67 0.90 8.14
CA VAL A 127 1.75 0.90 9.12
C VAL A 127 3.10 0.76 8.41
N LEU A 128 4.08 1.52 8.90
CA LEU A 128 5.47 1.38 8.52
C LEU A 128 6.20 0.48 9.53
N LEU A 129 6.87 -0.54 9.02
CA LEU A 129 7.63 -1.49 9.84
C LEU A 129 9.11 -1.42 9.48
N ARG A 130 9.97 -1.27 10.49
CA ARG A 130 11.41 -1.38 10.32
C ARG A 130 11.80 -2.85 10.18
N ASN A 131 12.42 -3.20 9.06
CA ASN A 131 13.02 -4.51 8.85
C ASN A 131 14.40 -4.60 9.57
N PRO A 132 14.91 -5.81 9.88
CA PRO A 132 16.19 -5.99 10.58
C PRO A 132 17.40 -5.37 9.85
N GLU A 133 17.38 -5.38 8.52
CA GLU A 133 18.41 -4.78 7.66
C GLU A 133 18.32 -3.25 7.56
N GLY A 134 17.33 -2.63 8.19
CA GLY A 134 17.15 -1.18 8.20
C GLY A 134 16.04 -0.69 7.27
N SER A 135 15.73 -1.39 6.18
CA SER A 135 14.70 -0.96 5.21
C SER A 135 13.28 -0.91 5.80
N VAL A 136 12.35 -0.25 5.10
CA VAL A 136 10.93 -0.17 5.47
C VAL A 136 10.08 -1.18 4.70
N THR A 137 9.23 -1.90 5.42
CA THR A 137 8.05 -2.56 4.87
C THR A 137 6.82 -1.70 5.15
N VAL A 138 6.00 -1.42 4.13
CA VAL A 138 4.68 -0.79 4.32
C VAL A 138 3.62 -1.88 4.26
N ILE A 139 2.72 -1.89 5.24
CA ILE A 139 1.52 -2.72 5.19
C ILE A 139 0.33 -1.79 5.14
N THR A 140 -0.50 -1.92 4.12
CA THR A 140 -1.78 -1.23 4.03
C THR A 140 -2.91 -2.20 4.33
N ALA A 141 -3.96 -1.71 4.96
CA ALA A 141 -5.23 -2.41 5.11
C ALA A 141 -6.34 -1.54 4.54
N ASP A 142 -7.20 -2.10 3.69
CA ASP A 142 -8.32 -1.39 3.08
C ASP A 142 -9.60 -2.23 3.05
N ARG A 143 -10.74 -1.58 3.21
CA ARG A 143 -12.05 -2.12 2.85
C ARG A 143 -12.95 -1.07 2.23
N ALA A 144 -14.00 -1.54 1.57
CA ALA A 144 -15.13 -0.71 1.20
C ALA A 144 -15.95 -0.28 2.43
N LEU A 145 -16.58 0.89 2.34
CA LEU A 145 -17.46 1.45 3.38
C LEU A 145 -18.61 0.50 3.75
N GLY A 146 -19.28 -0.11 2.77
CA GLY A 146 -20.53 -0.82 3.02
C GLY A 146 -21.69 0.17 3.20
N THR A 147 -22.51 -0.05 4.23
CA THR A 147 -23.63 0.83 4.64
C THR A 147 -23.18 1.90 5.63
N SER A 148 -22.20 1.59 6.48
CA SER A 148 -21.69 2.50 7.51
C SER A 148 -20.21 2.29 7.80
N TYR A 149 -19.56 3.28 8.42
CA TYR A 149 -18.17 3.15 8.86
C TYR A 149 -17.97 2.08 9.95
N ALA A 150 -19.02 1.70 10.67
CA ALA A 150 -18.95 0.61 11.66
C ALA A 150 -19.16 -0.79 11.05
N ASP A 151 -19.51 -0.89 9.76
CA ASP A 151 -19.77 -2.20 9.14
C ASP A 151 -18.50 -3.06 9.12
N LYS A 152 -18.60 -4.30 9.58
CA LYS A 152 -17.50 -5.26 9.47
C LYS A 152 -17.44 -5.84 8.07
N ALA A 153 -16.25 -5.83 7.47
CA ALA A 153 -15.98 -6.49 6.20
C ALA A 153 -14.61 -7.18 6.21
N ARG A 154 -14.31 -7.99 5.18
CA ARG A 154 -12.95 -8.47 5.00
C ARG A 154 -12.05 -7.30 4.62
N MET A 155 -10.90 -7.22 5.29
CA MET A 155 -9.83 -6.28 4.96
C MET A 155 -8.97 -6.86 3.87
N THR A 156 -8.59 -6.04 2.91
CA THR A 156 -7.54 -6.35 1.95
C THR A 156 -6.23 -5.81 2.51
N PHE A 157 -5.27 -6.69 2.74
CA PHE A 157 -3.91 -6.32 3.10
C PHE A 157 -3.04 -6.29 1.86
N SER A 158 -2.23 -5.25 1.72
CA SER A 158 -1.17 -5.19 0.71
C SER A 158 0.16 -4.91 1.40
N ILE A 159 1.18 -5.70 1.07
CA ILE A 159 2.54 -5.54 1.60
C ILE A 159 3.40 -4.93 0.50
N TYR A 160 4.09 -3.84 0.84
CA TYR A 160 4.97 -3.14 -0.07
C TYR A 160 6.40 -3.06 0.46
N ARG A 161 7.34 -3.09 -0.47
CA ARG A 161 8.77 -2.83 -0.23
C ARG A 161 9.28 -1.84 -1.25
N VAL A 162 10.32 -1.12 -0.89
CA VAL A 162 11.00 -0.18 -1.79
C VAL A 162 11.65 -0.98 -2.93
N ALA A 163 11.51 -0.47 -4.15
CA ALA A 163 12.17 -0.98 -5.33
C ALA A 163 12.73 0.18 -6.15
N HIS A 164 13.84 -0.07 -6.83
CA HIS A 164 14.50 0.89 -7.71
C HIS A 164 14.35 0.46 -9.16
N ASN A 165 14.10 1.41 -10.06
CA ASN A 165 14.07 1.19 -11.50
C ASN A 165 15.49 1.31 -12.09
N THR A 166 16.38 0.41 -11.68
CA THR A 166 17.78 0.39 -12.14
C THR A 166 17.92 0.14 -13.63
N ASP A 167 16.95 -0.55 -14.23
CA ASP A 167 16.95 -0.89 -15.65
C ASP A 167 16.48 0.27 -16.54
N GLY A 168 16.10 1.41 -15.95
CA GLY A 168 15.68 2.61 -16.67
C GLY A 168 14.40 2.39 -17.49
N VAL A 169 13.48 1.55 -17.02
CA VAL A 169 12.24 1.23 -17.73
C VAL A 169 11.44 2.51 -17.95
N PRO A 170 11.20 2.93 -19.21
CA PRO A 170 10.48 4.16 -19.49
C PRO A 170 9.10 4.20 -18.85
N GLY A 171 8.77 5.33 -18.23
CA GLY A 171 7.49 5.54 -17.55
C GLY A 171 7.37 4.86 -16.18
N SER A 172 8.43 4.27 -15.63
CA SER A 172 8.47 3.79 -14.25
C SER A 172 9.30 4.76 -13.38
N PRO A 173 8.85 5.10 -12.15
CA PRO A 173 9.60 5.97 -11.24
C PRO A 173 10.99 5.40 -10.92
N PRO A 174 12.00 6.25 -10.64
CA PRO A 174 13.34 5.79 -10.24
C PRO A 174 13.31 4.94 -8.97
N VAL A 175 12.40 5.28 -8.04
CA VAL A 175 12.15 4.56 -6.79
C VAL A 175 10.65 4.54 -6.50
N TYR A 176 10.13 3.43 -5.97
CA TYR A 176 8.71 3.25 -5.71
C TYR A 176 8.46 2.15 -4.68
N PHE A 177 7.28 2.17 -4.05
CA PHE A 177 6.77 1.06 -3.27
C PHE A 177 6.17 0.00 -4.21
N GLN A 178 6.86 -1.13 -4.33
CA GLN A 178 6.38 -2.30 -5.06
C GLN A 178 5.54 -3.17 -4.14
N ARG A 179 4.32 -3.51 -4.57
CA ARG A 179 3.50 -4.51 -3.88
C ARG A 179 4.11 -5.90 -4.07
N VAL A 180 4.55 -6.51 -2.97
CA VAL A 180 5.15 -7.85 -2.96
C VAL A 180 4.16 -8.94 -2.56
N ASP A 181 3.05 -8.57 -1.90
CA ASP A 181 1.99 -9.52 -1.52
C ASP A 181 0.64 -8.79 -1.38
N GLN A 182 -0.46 -9.54 -1.55
CA GLN A 182 -1.82 -9.06 -1.34
C GLN A 182 -2.73 -10.22 -0.93
N PHE A 183 -3.54 -10.03 0.12
CA PHE A 183 -4.44 -11.06 0.63
C PHE A 183 -5.59 -10.45 1.43
N GLN A 184 -6.59 -11.26 1.78
CA GLN A 184 -7.70 -10.82 2.62
C GLN A 184 -7.56 -11.32 4.06
N SER A 185 -8.10 -10.55 5.01
CA SER A 185 -8.24 -10.96 6.41
C SER A 185 -9.08 -12.24 6.52
N ARG A 186 -8.83 -13.02 7.56
CA ARG A 186 -9.60 -14.24 7.88
C ARG A 186 -10.91 -13.88 8.57
N ASN A 187 -10.89 -12.89 9.45
CA ASN A 187 -12.07 -12.34 10.11
C ASN A 187 -12.58 -11.08 9.42
N LEU A 188 -13.75 -10.62 9.86
CA LEU A 188 -14.30 -9.34 9.47
C LEU A 188 -13.89 -8.31 10.50
N TYR A 189 -13.48 -7.12 10.04
CA TYR A 189 -13.16 -6.00 10.91
C TYR A 189 -13.87 -4.75 10.41
N CYS A 190 -14.15 -3.82 11.33
CA CYS A 190 -14.52 -2.47 10.91
C CYS A 190 -13.27 -1.59 10.74
N ASP A 191 -12.21 -1.84 11.52
CA ASP A 191 -11.05 -0.96 11.66
C ASP A 191 -9.75 -1.57 11.11
N ALA A 192 -9.05 -0.79 10.31
CA ALA A 192 -7.81 -1.16 9.63
C ALA A 192 -6.68 -1.51 10.62
N ASN A 193 -6.49 -0.72 11.67
CA ASN A 193 -5.38 -0.92 12.62
C ASN A 193 -5.62 -2.14 13.51
N TYR A 194 -6.86 -2.35 13.95
CA TYR A 194 -7.23 -3.58 14.66
C TYR A 194 -7.03 -4.82 13.77
N ALA A 195 -7.43 -4.75 12.49
CA ALA A 195 -7.22 -5.84 11.55
C ALA A 195 -5.73 -6.15 11.37
N ILE A 196 -4.88 -5.13 11.21
CA ILE A 196 -3.41 -5.27 11.09
C ILE A 196 -2.84 -5.93 12.35
N ALA A 197 -3.19 -5.45 13.55
CA ALA A 197 -2.70 -6.00 14.80
C ALA A 197 -3.11 -7.47 14.98
N ALA A 198 -4.40 -7.77 14.79
CA ALA A 198 -4.97 -9.09 15.05
C ALA A 198 -4.55 -10.16 14.03
N GLU A 199 -4.51 -9.82 12.74
CA GLU A 199 -4.19 -10.80 11.69
C GLU A 199 -2.69 -10.96 11.47
N LEU A 200 -1.93 -9.88 11.66
CA LEU A 200 -0.51 -9.81 11.27
C LEU A 200 0.43 -9.73 12.48
N GLY A 201 -0.10 -9.63 13.69
CA GLY A 201 0.66 -9.61 14.94
C GLY A 201 1.46 -8.32 15.15
N VAL A 202 1.17 -7.25 14.39
CA VAL A 202 1.83 -5.96 14.54
C VAL A 202 1.52 -5.38 15.92
N LYS A 203 2.56 -4.90 16.60
CA LYS A 203 2.44 -4.29 17.94
C LYS A 203 2.61 -2.79 17.81
N PHE A 204 1.49 -2.08 17.80
CA PHE A 204 1.50 -0.63 17.86
C PHE A 204 2.05 -0.14 19.19
N ARG A 205 2.75 0.99 19.15
CA ARG A 205 3.45 1.57 20.31
C ARG A 205 2.46 2.17 21.32
N HIS A 206 1.38 2.73 20.80
CA HIS A 206 0.24 3.18 21.56
C HIS A 206 -0.87 2.12 21.47
N PRO A 207 -1.63 1.89 22.56
CA PRO A 207 -2.84 1.09 22.48
C PRO A 207 -3.74 1.65 21.38
N LEU A 208 -4.34 0.76 20.58
CA LEU A 208 -5.42 1.16 19.69
C LEU A 208 -6.56 1.71 20.55
N GLU A 209 -7.14 2.83 20.14
CA GLU A 209 -8.21 3.45 20.91
C GLU A 209 -9.40 2.49 21.01
N ASP A 210 -9.89 2.28 22.22
CA ASP A 210 -11.15 1.58 22.46
C ASP A 210 -12.26 2.63 22.44
N ASN A 211 -12.97 2.69 21.33
CA ASN A 211 -14.10 3.58 21.15
C ASN A 211 -15.45 2.91 21.52
N GLY A 212 -15.40 1.78 22.22
CA GLY A 212 -16.58 1.03 22.65
C GLY A 212 -17.25 0.24 21.53
N ILE A 213 -16.57 0.08 20.39
CA ILE A 213 -17.04 -0.70 19.24
C ILE A 213 -16.36 -2.06 19.23
N ASP A 214 -17.11 -3.12 18.96
CA ASP A 214 -16.52 -4.43 18.72
C ASP A 214 -15.80 -4.39 17.36
N HIS A 215 -14.47 -4.42 17.35
CA HIS A 215 -13.65 -4.26 16.14
C HIS A 215 -13.56 -5.50 15.24
#